data_AF-A0A3P6CSV1-F1
#
_entry.id   AF-A0A3P6CSV1-F1
#
_cell.length_a   1.000
_cell.length_b   1.000
_cell.length_c   1.000
_cell.angle_alpha   90.00
_cell.angle_beta   90.00
_cell.angle_gamma   90.00
#
_symmetry.space_group_name_H-M   'P 1'
#
loop_
_entity.id
_entity.type
_entity.pdbx_description
1 polymer ?
#
loop_
_entity_poly.entity_id
_entity_poly.type
_entity_poly.pdbx_seq_one_letter_code
_entity_poly.pdbx_strand_id
1 'polypeptide(L)'
;IVFLISLGRKATKARKKAFLSATKAIFRFLKFYSYLGFRMNKNLTDHSKVEEAYAEGKKQLEVVERVVKVYLAYPPKPKNIMELELQ
;
A
#
# COMPACT_ATOMS: atom_id res chain seq x y z
N ILE A 1 12.03 28.40 -21.30
CA ILE A 1 12.69 27.07 -21.12
C ILE A 1 13.01 26.79 -19.65
N VAL A 2 13.72 27.66 -18.93
CA VAL A 2 14.06 27.48 -17.49
C VAL A 2 12.82 27.29 -16.59
N PHE A 3 11.74 28.03 -16.86
CA PHE A 3 10.48 27.93 -16.11
C PHE A 3 9.78 26.58 -16.28
N LEU A 4 9.82 25.98 -17.48
CA LEU A 4 9.24 24.66 -17.73
C LEU A 4 10.04 23.56 -17.01
N ILE A 5 11.37 23.70 -16.93
CA ILE A 5 12.24 22.77 -16.21
C ILE A 5 12.00 22.85 -14.69
N SER A 6 11.75 24.05 -14.14
CA SER A 6 11.46 24.22 -12.71
C SER A 6 10.07 23.66 -12.33
N LEU A 7 9.06 23.85 -13.18
CA LEU A 7 7.75 23.23 -13.03
C LEU A 7 7.84 21.70 -13.04
N GLY A 8 8.60 21.13 -13.97
CA GLY A 8 8.84 19.68 -14.04
C GLY A 8 9.51 19.11 -12.79
N ARG A 9 10.46 19.85 -12.18
CA ARG A 9 11.10 19.44 -10.91
C ARG A 9 10.15 19.52 -9.70
N LYS A 10 9.25 20.50 -9.66
CA LYS A 10 8.23 20.59 -8.60
C LYS A 10 7.21 19.46 -8.72
N ALA A 11 6.70 19.21 -9.93
CA ALA A 11 5.75 18.15 -10.20
C ALA A 11 6.30 16.74 -9.88
N THR A 12 7.58 16.49 -10.16
CA THR A 12 8.23 15.19 -9.84
C THR A 12 8.43 14.98 -8.34
N LYS A 13 8.75 16.04 -7.56
CA LYS A 13 8.84 15.97 -6.09
C LYS A 13 7.48 15.67 -5.46
N ALA A 14 6.44 16.37 -5.89
CA ALA A 14 5.11 16.19 -5.35
C ALA A 14 4.53 14.80 -5.69
N ARG A 15 4.78 14.30 -6.91
CA ARG A 15 4.43 12.92 -7.30
C ARG A 15 5.14 11.88 -6.41
N LYS A 16 6.42 12.07 -6.11
CA LYS A 16 7.16 11.21 -5.16
C LYS A 16 6.56 11.26 -3.75
N LYS A 17 6.19 12.44 -3.26
CA LYS A 17 5.55 12.62 -1.94
C LYS A 17 4.20 11.90 -1.87
N ALA A 18 3.35 12.07 -2.89
CA ALA A 18 2.05 11.41 -2.98
C ALA A 18 2.19 9.88 -3.05
N PHE A 19 3.13 9.37 -3.86
CA PHE A 19 3.43 7.94 -3.95
C PHE A 19 3.87 7.37 -2.59
N LEU A 20 4.76 8.07 -1.88
CA LEU A 20 5.26 7.64 -0.57
C LEU A 20 4.16 7.67 0.51
N SER A 21 3.23 8.63 0.42
CA SER A 21 2.06 8.69 1.32
C SER A 21 1.11 7.52 1.12
N ALA A 22 0.75 7.24 -0.14
CA ALA A 22 -0.18 6.16 -0.49
C ALA A 22 0.38 4.78 -0.11
N THR A 23 1.67 4.53 -0.41
CA THR A 23 2.33 3.27 0.00
C THR A 23 2.38 3.12 1.52
N LYS A 24 2.67 4.18 2.27
CA LYS A 24 2.60 4.16 3.74
C LYS A 24 1.19 3.88 4.27
N ALA A 25 0.14 4.36 3.61
CA ALA A 25 -1.24 4.10 4.01
C ALA A 25 -1.61 2.62 3.80
N ILE A 26 -1.29 2.07 2.63
CA ILE A 26 -1.51 0.65 2.30
C ILE A 26 -0.76 -0.25 3.27
N PHE A 27 0.51 0.06 3.55
CA PHE A 27 1.32 -0.73 4.47
C PHE A 27 0.78 -0.69 5.90
N ARG A 28 0.30 0.47 6.37
CA ARG A 28 -0.35 0.59 7.69
C ARG A 28 -1.64 -0.22 7.77
N PHE A 29 -2.47 -0.17 6.74
CA PHE A 29 -3.71 -0.93 6.66
C PHE A 29 -3.43 -2.44 6.70
N LEU A 30 -2.50 -2.91 5.86
CA LEU A 30 -2.08 -4.31 5.82
C LEU A 30 -1.54 -4.77 7.18
N LYS A 31 -0.64 -3.99 7.80
CA LYS A 31 -0.10 -4.31 9.13
C LYS A 31 -1.19 -4.45 10.18
N PHE A 32 -2.17 -3.55 10.19
CA PHE A 32 -3.30 -3.62 11.13
C PHE A 32 -4.15 -4.87 10.88
N TYR A 33 -4.50 -5.16 9.62
CA TYR A 33 -5.30 -6.33 9.27
C TYR A 33 -4.62 -7.66 9.58
N SER A 34 -3.31 -7.78 9.27
CA SER A 34 -2.55 -8.99 9.63
C SER A 34 -2.53 -9.19 11.14
N TYR A 35 -2.23 -8.13 11.91
CA TYR A 35 -2.25 -8.21 13.37
C TYR A 35 -3.64 -8.58 13.91
N LEU A 36 -4.70 -7.99 13.36
CA LEU A 36 -6.08 -8.29 13.75
C LEU A 36 -6.43 -9.76 13.45
N GLY A 37 -6.07 -10.28 12.28
CA GLY A 37 -6.28 -11.68 11.92
C GLY A 37 -5.62 -12.65 12.90
N PHE A 38 -4.33 -12.43 13.23
CA PHE A 38 -3.64 -13.23 14.24
C PHE A 38 -4.27 -13.11 15.64
N ARG A 39 -4.73 -11.91 16.00
CA ARG A 39 -5.37 -11.68 17.30
C ARG A 39 -6.71 -12.40 17.42
N MET A 40 -7.53 -12.40 16.36
CA MET A 40 -8.81 -13.11 16.33
C MET A 40 -8.62 -14.63 16.44
N ASN A 41 -7.54 -15.15 15.84
CA ASN A 41 -7.21 -16.57 15.82
C ASN A 41 -6.37 -17.03 17.03
N LYS A 42 -6.09 -16.14 18.00
CA LYS A 42 -5.19 -16.42 19.13
C LYS A 42 -5.67 -17.57 20.03
N ASN A 43 -6.98 -17.72 20.19
CA ASN A 43 -7.57 -18.69 21.11
C ASN A 43 -8.00 -19.99 20.41
N LEU A 44 -7.63 -20.18 19.13
CA LEU A 44 -7.90 -21.44 18.43
C LEU A 44 -7.04 -22.55 19.03
N THR A 45 -7.71 -23.54 19.60
CA THR A 45 -7.06 -24.72 20.21
C THR A 45 -7.14 -25.95 19.28
N ASP A 46 -8.13 -25.96 18.38
CA ASP A 46 -8.35 -27.06 17.44
C ASP A 46 -7.31 -27.03 16.31
N HIS A 47 -6.51 -28.10 16.20
CA HIS A 47 -5.47 -28.22 15.17
C HIS A 47 -5.99 -28.03 13.74
N SER A 48 -7.14 -28.61 13.40
CA SER A 48 -7.73 -28.48 12.06
C SER A 48 -8.10 -27.04 11.70
N LYS A 49 -8.59 -26.25 12.68
CA LYS A 49 -8.96 -24.84 12.46
C LYS A 49 -7.72 -23.95 12.37
N VAL A 50 -6.65 -24.31 13.08
CA VAL A 50 -5.36 -23.62 12.97
C VAL A 50 -4.76 -23.82 11.58
N GLU A 51 -4.81 -25.03 11.04
CA GLU A 51 -4.35 -25.32 9.68
C GLU A 51 -5.18 -24.56 8.62
N GLU A 52 -6.50 -24.51 8.79
CA GLU A 52 -7.38 -23.75 7.90
C GLU A 52 -7.07 -22.25 7.92
N ALA A 53 -6.97 -21.65 9.13
CA ALA A 53 -6.61 -20.24 9.29
C ALA A 53 -5.22 -19.92 8.74
N TYR A 54 -4.26 -20.84 8.88
CA TYR A 54 -2.93 -20.71 8.28
C TYR A 54 -2.98 -20.75 6.74
N ALA A 55 -3.75 -21.68 6.17
CA ALA A 55 -3.93 -21.79 4.73
C ALA A 55 -4.61 -20.53 4.16
N GLU A 56 -5.59 -19.97 4.86
CA GLU A 56 -6.22 -18.70 4.50
C GLU A 56 -5.21 -17.54 4.56
N GLY A 57 -4.44 -17.43 5.65
CA GLY A 57 -3.39 -16.42 5.78
C GLY A 57 -2.36 -16.47 4.65
N LYS A 58 -1.99 -17.68 4.20
CA LYS A 58 -1.10 -17.87 3.06
C LYS A 58 -1.69 -17.37 1.75
N LYS A 59 -2.98 -17.63 1.49
CA LYS A 59 -3.69 -17.07 0.31
C LYS A 59 -3.73 -15.53 0.35
N GLN A 60 -3.96 -14.95 1.53
CA GLN A 60 -3.95 -13.49 1.69
C GLN A 60 -2.56 -12.90 1.43
N LEU A 61 -1.48 -13.57 1.87
CA LEU A 61 -0.10 -13.14 1.59
C LEU A 61 0.18 -13.07 0.08
N GLU A 62 -0.20 -14.09 -0.68
CA GLU A 62 -0.02 -14.11 -2.15
C GLU A 62 -0.79 -13.00 -2.86
N VAL A 63 -1.97 -12.62 -2.36
CA VAL A 63 -2.72 -11.46 -2.88
C VAL A 63 -1.96 -10.17 -2.60
N VAL A 64 -1.46 -9.98 -1.38
CA VAL A 64 -0.71 -8.78 -0.99
C VAL A 64 0.56 -8.62 -1.83
N GLU A 65 1.33 -9.69 -2.04
CA GLU A 65 2.53 -9.65 -2.89
C GLU A 65 2.20 -9.21 -4.32
N ARG A 66 1.10 -9.70 -4.90
CA ARG A 66 0.64 -9.26 -6.22
C ARG A 66 0.23 -7.79 -6.22
N VAL A 67 -0.52 -7.35 -5.21
CA VAL A 67 -0.94 -5.94 -5.08
C VAL A 67 0.28 -5.03 -4.96
N VAL A 68 1.28 -5.40 -4.17
CA VAL A 68 2.53 -4.63 -4.00
C VAL A 68 3.27 -4.54 -5.34
N LYS A 69 3.43 -5.65 -6.06
CA LYS A 69 4.06 -5.66 -7.39
C LYS A 69 3.35 -4.73 -8.37
N VAL A 70 2.01 -4.77 -8.41
CA VAL A 70 1.20 -3.87 -9.26
C VAL A 70 1.36 -2.41 -8.85
N TYR A 71 1.35 -2.10 -7.56
CA TYR A 71 1.52 -0.72 -7.07
C TYR A 71 2.91 -0.14 -7.35
N LEU A 72 3.95 -0.99 -7.30
CA LEU A 72 5.32 -0.60 -7.65
C LEU A 72 5.46 -0.37 -9.15
N ALA A 73 4.86 -1.22 -9.99
CA ALA A 73 4.89 -1.10 -11.44
C ALA A 73 4.04 0.07 -11.96
N TYR A 74 2.88 0.30 -11.32
CA TYR A 74 1.90 1.32 -11.71
C TYR A 74 1.61 2.25 -10.53
N PRO A 75 2.55 3.15 -10.19
CA PRO A 75 2.34 4.12 -9.13
C PRO A 75 1.10 4.97 -9.45
N PRO A 76 0.18 5.17 -8.48
CA PRO A 76 -1.05 5.91 -8.70
C PRO A 76 -0.74 7.29 -9.27
N LYS A 77 -1.44 7.64 -10.35
CA LYS A 77 -1.31 8.97 -10.95
C LYS A 77 -1.78 10.01 -9.91
N PRO A 78 -1.04 11.12 -9.72
CA PRO A 78 -1.55 12.21 -8.90
C PRO A 78 -2.87 12.68 -9.51
N LYS A 79 -3.92 12.79 -8.69
CA LYS A 79 -5.30 12.96 -9.16
C LYS A 79 -5.54 14.28 -9.87
N ASN A 80 -4.68 15.30 -9.72
CA ASN A 80 -4.83 16.54 -10.46
C ASN A 80 -3.52 17.35 -10.50
N ILE A 81 -3.27 18.09 -11.59
CA ILE A 81 -2.21 19.10 -11.65
C ILE A 81 -2.57 20.28 -10.72
N MET A 82 -3.87 20.57 -10.53
CA MET A 82 -4.35 21.64 -9.65
C MET A 82 -4.10 21.41 -8.14
N GLU A 83 -3.91 20.15 -7.69
CA GLU A 83 -3.52 19.88 -6.30
C GLU A 83 -2.03 20.17 -6.02
N LEU A 84 -1.22 20.33 -7.08
CA LEU A 84 0.21 20.62 -6.97
C LEU A 84 0.52 22.09 -6.69
N GLU A 85 -0.45 22.98 -6.91
CA GLU A 85 -0.29 24.44 -6.78
C GLU A 85 -0.85 24.99 -5.45
N LEU A 86 -1.54 24.16 -4.65
CA LEU A 86 -2.17 24.54 -3.38
C LEU A 86 -1.38 24.13 -2.12
N GLN A 87 -0.07 23.83 -2.23
CA GLN A 87 0.83 23.62 -1.07
C GLN A 87 2.10 24.46 -1.16
#